data_AF-A0ABD0YY49-F1
#
_entry.id   AF-A0ABD0YY49-F1
#
_cell.length_a   1.000
_cell.length_b   1.000
_cell.length_c   1.000
_cell.angle_alpha   90.00
_cell.angle_beta   90.00
_cell.angle_gamma   90.00
#
_symmetry.space_group_name_H-M   'P 1'
#
loop_
_entity.id
_entity.type
_entity.pdbx_description
1 polymer ?
#
loop_
_entity_poly.entity_id
_entity_poly.type
_entity_poly.pdbx_seq_one_letter_code
_entity_poly.pdbx_strand_id
1 'polypeptide(L)'
;MGVVIVGPPNSGKTTLVKLLKNALIKMGKKVNHHIINPKALPKYKLLGQIDVDTRQWTDGVLTAIAQRVFNEPPDVECWIQCDGDIDPEWVESLNSVLDDNRLLTLPSGWRIQFGPNVHFLFETNDLSNASPATVSRMGMILLRL
;
A
#
# COMPACT_ATOMS: atom_id res chain seq x y z
N MET A 1 -6.79 -5.58 -3.93
CA MET A 1 -7.89 -4.75 -3.36
C MET A 1 -7.36 -4.07 -2.09
N GLY A 2 -7.82 -2.86 -1.76
CA GLY A 2 -7.35 -2.12 -0.58
C GLY A 2 -8.14 -2.47 0.68
N VAL A 3 -7.46 -2.67 1.81
CA VAL A 3 -8.07 -2.86 3.13
C VAL A 3 -7.44 -1.92 4.13
N VAL A 4 -8.26 -1.21 4.91
CA VAL A 4 -7.81 -0.37 6.03
C VAL A 4 -8.18 -0.99 7.37
N ILE A 5 -7.21 -1.07 8.26
CA ILE A 5 -7.33 -1.54 9.64
C ILE A 5 -7.21 -0.31 10.54
N VAL A 6 -8.32 0.05 11.18
CA VAL A 6 -8.45 1.25 12.01
C VAL A 6 -8.58 0.85 13.47
N GLY A 7 -7.92 1.58 14.36
CA GLY A 7 -8.09 1.41 15.81
C GLY A 7 -6.98 2.06 16.62
N PRO A 8 -7.17 2.24 17.94
CA PRO A 8 -6.21 2.92 18.79
C PRO A 8 -4.86 2.19 18.89
N PRO A 9 -3.79 2.83 19.38
CA PRO A 9 -2.56 2.13 19.74
C PRO A 9 -2.84 0.93 20.66
N ASN A 10 -2.04 -0.12 20.54
CA ASN A 10 -2.20 -1.38 21.30
C ASN A 10 -3.51 -2.16 21.09
N SER A 11 -4.35 -1.81 20.10
CA SER A 11 -5.55 -2.60 19.78
C SER A 11 -5.27 -3.92 19.04
N GLY A 12 -4.00 -4.26 18.79
CA GLY A 12 -3.61 -5.52 18.16
C GLY A 12 -3.63 -5.52 16.62
N LYS A 13 -3.78 -4.36 15.96
CA LYS A 13 -3.77 -4.22 14.49
C LYS A 13 -2.59 -4.94 13.82
N THR A 14 -1.37 -4.58 14.19
CA THR A 14 -0.16 -5.20 13.64
C THR A 14 -0.11 -6.70 13.90
N THR A 15 -0.57 -7.13 15.08
CA THR A 15 -0.62 -8.55 15.46
C THR A 15 -1.59 -9.33 14.59
N LEU A 16 -2.75 -8.74 14.26
CA LEU A 16 -3.74 -9.34 13.37
C LEU A 16 -3.15 -9.63 11.99
N VAL A 17 -2.45 -8.66 11.39
CA VAL A 17 -1.80 -8.84 10.08
C VAL A 17 -0.72 -9.92 10.13
N LYS A 18 0.13 -9.89 11.17
CA LYS A 18 1.19 -10.90 11.37
C LYS A 18 0.64 -12.30 11.57
N LEU A 19 -0.41 -12.46 12.37
CA LEU A 19 -1.06 -13.74 12.61
C LEU A 19 -1.69 -14.31 11.33
N LEU A 20 -2.39 -13.48 10.56
CA LEU A 20 -2.97 -13.89 9.29
C LEU A 20 -1.91 -14.36 8.30
N LYS A 21 -0.82 -13.59 8.15
CA LYS A 21 0.33 -13.98 7.31
C LYS A 21 0.87 -15.35 7.71
N ASN A 22 1.11 -15.55 9.01
CA ASN A 22 1.67 -16.81 9.53
C ASN A 22 0.72 -17.99 9.32
N ALA A 23 -0.59 -17.78 9.48
CA ALA A 23 -1.59 -18.80 9.23
C ALA A 23 -1.62 -19.22 7.75
N LEU A 24 -1.60 -18.26 6.83
CA LEU A 24 -1.58 -18.53 5.38
C LEU A 24 -0.32 -19.29 4.95
N ILE A 25 0.85 -18.91 5.48
CA ILE A 25 2.11 -19.62 5.22
C ILE A 25 2.03 -21.06 5.70
N LYS A 26 1.47 -21.30 6.90
CA LYS A 26 1.25 -22.67 7.41
C LYS A 26 0.30 -23.49 6.56
N MET A 27 -0.64 -22.85 5.85
CA MET A 27 -1.53 -23.49 4.88
C MET A 27 -0.87 -23.70 3.50
N GLY A 28 0.43 -23.40 3.35
CA GLY A 28 1.17 -23.58 2.10
C GLY A 28 1.05 -22.43 1.09
N LYS A 29 0.47 -21.29 1.47
CA LYS A 29 0.44 -20.10 0.63
C LYS A 29 1.77 -19.34 0.70
N LYS A 30 2.26 -18.85 -0.44
CA LYS A 30 3.42 -17.95 -0.49
C LYS A 30 2.93 -16.51 -0.28
N VAL A 31 3.43 -15.84 0.75
CA VAL A 31 3.02 -14.46 1.08
C VAL A 31 4.25 -13.58 1.26
N ASN A 32 4.45 -12.66 0.31
CA ASN A 32 5.46 -11.61 0.39
C ASN A 32 4.83 -10.37 1.02
N HIS A 33 5.44 -9.85 2.08
CA HIS A 33 4.90 -8.73 2.84
C HIS A 33 5.91 -7.59 2.92
N HIS A 34 5.55 -6.45 2.36
CA HIS A 34 6.34 -5.23 2.33
C HIS A 34 5.66 -4.18 3.21
N ILE A 35 6.38 -3.66 4.20
CA ILE A 35 5.86 -2.63 5.11
C ILE A 35 6.58 -1.31 4.80
N ILE A 36 5.81 -0.25 4.67
CA ILE A 36 6.29 1.12 4.48
C ILE A 36 5.60 2.06 5.46
N ASN A 37 6.34 3.02 5.99
CA ASN A 37 5.77 4.16 6.69
C ASN A 37 5.75 5.35 5.70
N PRO A 38 4.58 5.69 5.12
CA PRO A 38 4.51 6.72 4.09
C PRO A 38 4.85 8.12 4.60
N LYS A 39 4.62 8.41 5.90
CA LYS A 39 4.94 9.70 6.51
C LYS A 39 6.41 9.85 6.92
N ALA A 40 7.15 8.75 7.04
CA ALA A 40 8.57 8.80 7.35
C ALA A 40 9.42 9.34 6.19
N LEU A 41 8.84 9.46 5.00
CA LEU A 41 9.53 9.87 3.78
C LEU A 41 8.79 11.04 3.12
N PRO A 42 9.51 12.01 2.54
CA PRO A 42 8.87 13.00 1.69
C PRO A 42 8.31 12.33 0.43
N LYS A 43 7.24 12.91 -0.14
CA LYS A 43 6.49 12.34 -1.28
C LYS A 43 7.39 11.86 -2.43
N TYR A 44 8.42 12.62 -2.79
CA TYR A 44 9.33 12.27 -3.87
C TYR A 44 10.22 11.05 -3.57
N LYS A 45 10.53 10.77 -2.30
CA LYS A 45 11.23 9.54 -1.88
C LYS A 45 10.27 8.35 -1.79
N LEU A 46 8.99 8.60 -1.56
CA LEU A 46 7.96 7.56 -1.53
C LEU A 46 7.56 7.12 -2.95
N LEU A 47 7.20 8.07 -3.81
CA LEU A 47 6.63 7.85 -5.15
C LEU A 47 7.64 8.01 -6.30
N GLY A 48 8.86 8.46 -6.01
CA GLY A 48 9.85 8.77 -7.02
C GLY A 48 9.68 10.17 -7.60
N GLN A 49 10.68 10.60 -8.37
CA GLN A 49 10.70 11.90 -9.04
C GLN A 49 11.51 11.86 -10.32
N ILE A 50 11.23 12.81 -11.20
CA ILE A 50 12.14 13.16 -12.30
C ILE A 50 13.04 14.28 -11.79
N ASP A 51 14.34 14.07 -11.88
CA ASP A 51 15.33 15.10 -11.62
C ASP A 51 15.25 16.19 -12.71
N VAL A 52 15.13 17.46 -12.32
CA VAL A 52 14.79 18.56 -13.23
C VAL A 52 15.95 18.87 -14.19
N ASP A 53 17.18 18.70 -13.73
CA ASP A 53 18.39 19.04 -14.48
C ASP A 53 18.78 17.93 -15.44
N THR A 54 18.79 16.69 -14.95
CA THR A 54 19.21 15.50 -15.71
C THR A 54 18.07 14.85 -16.50
N ARG A 55 16.81 15.19 -16.18
CA ARG A 55 15.59 14.53 -16.68
C ARG A 55 15.56 13.03 -16.42
N GLN A 56 16.31 12.54 -15.44
CA GLN A 56 16.36 11.13 -15.09
C GLN A 56 15.31 10.78 -14.06
N TRP A 57 14.69 9.62 -14.22
CA TRP A 57 13.77 9.06 -13.25
C TRP A 57 14.53 8.43 -12.08
N THR A 58 14.13 8.76 -10.86
CA THR A 58 14.58 8.09 -9.65
C THR A 58 13.38 7.44 -8.97
N ASP A 59 13.46 6.13 -8.77
CA ASP A 59 12.42 5.37 -8.06
C ASP A 59 12.31 5.78 -6.59
N GLY A 60 11.07 5.81 -6.12
CA GLY A 60 10.74 5.90 -4.71
C GLY A 60 10.60 4.51 -4.08
N VAL A 61 10.43 4.47 -2.76
CA VAL A 61 10.27 3.22 -2.01
C VAL A 61 9.03 2.45 -2.48
N LEU A 62 7.89 3.13 -2.67
CA LEU A 62 6.67 2.48 -3.12
C LEU A 62 6.78 2.00 -4.58
N THR A 63 7.43 2.76 -5.45
CA THR A 63 7.57 2.39 -6.87
C THR A 63 8.53 1.21 -7.03
N ALA A 64 9.63 1.19 -6.27
CA ALA A 64 10.53 0.05 -6.24
C ALA A 64 9.83 -1.23 -5.74
N ILE A 65 8.98 -1.13 -4.71
CA ILE A 65 8.17 -2.26 -4.23
C ILE A 65 7.14 -2.67 -5.29
N ALA A 66 6.46 -1.71 -5.91
CA ALA A 66 5.48 -1.97 -6.97
C ALA A 66 6.09 -2.74 -8.15
N GLN A 67 7.29 -2.35 -8.59
CA GLN A 67 8.03 -3.08 -9.62
C GLN A 67 8.43 -4.49 -9.18
N ARG A 68 8.83 -4.68 -7.91
CA ARG A 68 9.16 -6.01 -7.38
C ARG A 68 7.93 -6.92 -7.40
N VAL A 69 6.80 -6.48 -6.83
CA VAL A 69 5.58 -7.30 -6.78
C VAL A 69 4.97 -7.55 -8.16
N PHE A 70 5.18 -6.63 -9.11
CA PHE A 70 4.75 -6.82 -10.49
C PHE A 70 5.50 -7.99 -11.18
N ASN A 71 6.76 -8.21 -10.82
CA ASN A 71 7.58 -9.29 -11.35
C ASN A 71 7.43 -10.61 -10.57
N GLU A 72 6.64 -10.63 -9.50
CA GLU A 72 6.39 -11.85 -8.73
C GLU A 72 5.45 -12.81 -9.48
N PRO A 73 5.64 -14.13 -9.35
CA PRO A 73 4.73 -15.11 -9.91
C PRO A 73 3.28 -14.94 -9.41
N PRO A 74 2.26 -15.25 -10.24
CA PRO A 74 0.85 -15.11 -9.85
C PRO A 74 0.41 -15.97 -8.65
N ASP A 75 1.15 -17.03 -8.31
CA ASP A 75 0.89 -17.89 -7.14
C ASP A 75 1.40 -17.29 -5.81
N VAL A 76 2.10 -16.15 -5.86
CA VAL A 76 2.61 -15.43 -4.69
C VAL A 76 1.66 -14.28 -4.34
N GLU A 77 1.09 -14.34 -3.15
CA GLU A 77 0.31 -13.23 -2.58
C GLU A 77 1.28 -12.13 -2.12
N CYS A 78 1.11 -10.91 -2.63
CA CYS A 78 1.95 -9.77 -2.34
C CYS A 78 1.17 -8.72 -1.55
N TRP A 79 1.62 -8.43 -0.34
CA TRP A 79 1.01 -7.44 0.54
C TRP A 79 1.91 -6.21 0.64
N ILE A 80 1.35 -5.04 0.33
CA ILE A 80 1.99 -3.75 0.51
C ILE A 80 1.25 -3.05 1.65
N GLN A 81 1.87 -3.02 2.83
CA GLN A 81 1.33 -2.39 4.03
C GLN A 81 1.87 -0.97 4.20
N CYS A 82 0.97 0.01 4.21
CA CYS A 82 1.20 1.38 4.64
C CYS A 82 0.88 1.48 6.14
N ASP A 83 1.91 1.49 6.97
CA ASP A 83 1.81 1.63 8.43
C ASP A 83 2.07 3.08 8.85
N GLY A 84 0.99 3.81 9.11
CA GLY A 84 1.03 5.24 9.44
C GLY A 84 -0.22 5.99 9.01
N ASP A 85 -0.27 7.27 9.37
CA ASP A 85 -1.42 8.13 9.07
C ASP A 85 -1.68 8.21 7.56
N ILE A 86 -2.97 8.15 7.19
CA ILE A 86 -3.41 8.39 5.82
C ILE A 86 -3.52 9.90 5.58
N ASP A 87 -2.71 10.41 4.65
CA ASP A 87 -2.67 11.82 4.28
C ASP A 87 -3.07 11.99 2.81
N PRO A 88 -3.92 12.99 2.46
CA PRO A 88 -4.29 13.32 1.08
C PRO A 88 -3.09 13.44 0.14
N GLU A 89 -1.97 14.00 0.61
CA GLU A 89 -0.83 14.33 -0.24
C GLU A 89 -0.29 13.11 -1.02
N TRP A 90 -0.27 11.93 -0.38
CA TRP A 90 0.27 10.72 -0.97
C TRP A 90 -0.83 9.70 -1.33
N VAL A 91 -1.92 9.62 -0.57
CA VAL A 91 -2.96 8.60 -0.79
C VAL A 91 -3.72 8.82 -2.10
N GLU A 92 -3.83 10.07 -2.55
CA GLU A 92 -4.49 10.39 -3.82
C GLU A 92 -3.79 9.74 -5.03
N SER A 93 -2.46 9.59 -4.95
CA SER A 93 -1.68 8.89 -5.98
C SER A 93 -2.01 7.39 -6.08
N LEU A 94 -2.72 6.84 -5.09
CA LEU A 94 -3.17 5.44 -5.06
C LEU A 94 -4.65 5.27 -5.41
N ASN A 95 -5.39 6.33 -5.72
CA ASN A 95 -6.82 6.20 -6.03
C ASN A 95 -7.09 5.22 -7.18
N SER A 96 -6.29 5.26 -8.25
CA SER A 96 -6.38 4.32 -9.38
C SER A 96 -5.83 2.92 -9.08
N VAL A 97 -5.09 2.77 -7.99
CA VAL A 97 -4.64 1.46 -7.50
C VAL A 97 -5.76 0.79 -6.70
N LEU A 98 -6.53 1.59 -5.97
CA LEU A 98 -7.59 1.14 -5.07
C LEU A 98 -8.95 0.95 -5.76
N ASP A 99 -9.11 1.47 -6.98
CA ASP A 99 -10.30 1.24 -7.79
C ASP A 99 -10.22 -0.09 -8.59
N ASP A 100 -11.20 -0.32 -9.46
CA ASP A 100 -11.30 -1.53 -10.29
C ASP A 100 -10.16 -1.65 -11.33
N ASN A 101 -9.48 -0.55 -11.67
CA ASN A 101 -8.39 -0.54 -12.66
C ASN A 101 -7.11 -1.17 -12.11
N ARG A 102 -6.86 -1.08 -10.80
CA ARG A 102 -5.67 -1.60 -10.10
C ARG A 102 -4.37 -1.11 -10.75
N LEU A 103 -4.31 0.18 -11.08
CA LEU A 103 -3.28 0.78 -11.90
C LEU A 103 -2.52 1.87 -11.12
N LEU A 104 -1.22 1.68 -10.94
CA LEU A 104 -0.32 2.71 -10.45
C LEU A 104 0.23 3.51 -11.64
N THR A 105 -0.01 4.82 -11.64
CA THR A 105 0.56 5.74 -12.64
C THR A 105 1.66 6.56 -11.99
N LEU A 106 2.88 6.40 -12.47
CA LEU A 106 4.05 7.14 -11.98
C LEU A 106 4.11 8.53 -12.63
N PRO A 107 4.70 9.53 -11.96
CA PRO A 107 4.97 10.84 -12.56
C PRO A 107 5.78 10.77 -13.87
N SER A 108 6.58 9.72 -14.07
CA SER A 108 7.27 9.47 -15.35
C SER A 108 6.35 9.08 -16.51
N GLY A 109 5.06 8.87 -16.26
CA GLY A 109 4.10 8.33 -17.21
C GLY A 109 4.09 6.81 -17.28
N TRP A 110 5.01 6.12 -16.59
CA TRP A 110 5.01 4.66 -16.49
C TRP A 110 3.79 4.17 -15.71
N ARG A 111 3.24 3.05 -16.16
CA ARG A 111 2.02 2.46 -15.61
C ARG A 111 2.27 1.02 -15.20
N ILE A 112 1.92 0.68 -13.96
CA ILE A 112 2.03 -0.66 -13.41
C ILE A 112 0.63 -1.14 -13.06
N GLN A 113 0.15 -2.17 -13.76
CA GLN A 113 -1.14 -2.79 -13.49
C GLN A 113 -0.94 -4.00 -12.58
N PHE A 114 -1.65 -4.02 -11.45
CA PHE A 114 -1.53 -5.06 -10.45
C PHE A 114 -2.49 -6.23 -10.70
N GLY A 115 -1.96 -7.44 -10.51
CA GLY A 115 -2.75 -8.67 -10.52
C GLY A 115 -3.64 -8.83 -9.29
N PRO A 116 -4.51 -9.85 -9.27
CA PRO A 116 -5.38 -10.15 -8.12
C PRO A 116 -4.64 -10.63 -6.87
N ASN A 117 -3.39 -11.04 -7.02
CA ASN A 117 -2.51 -11.46 -5.95
C ASN A 117 -1.88 -10.28 -5.16
N VAL A 118 -2.08 -9.03 -5.59
CA VAL A 118 -1.53 -7.85 -4.92
C VAL A 118 -2.60 -7.16 -4.07
N HIS A 119 -2.29 -6.99 -2.79
CA HIS A 119 -3.17 -6.37 -1.79
C HIS A 119 -2.49 -5.19 -1.12
N PHE A 120 -3.23 -4.10 -0.98
CA PHE A 120 -2.79 -2.91 -0.25
C PHE A 120 -3.45 -2.93 1.13
N LEU A 121 -2.63 -2.86 2.17
CA LEU A 121 -3.07 -2.82 3.55
C LEU A 121 -2.73 -1.45 4.13
N PHE A 122 -3.66 -0.83 4.84
CA PHE A 122 -3.44 0.44 5.53
C PHE A 122 -3.66 0.20 7.01
N GLU A 123 -2.64 0.42 7.83
CA GLU A 123 -2.76 0.38 9.29
C GLU A 123 -2.70 1.82 9.80
N THR A 124 -3.81 2.29 10.39
CA THR A 124 -3.93 3.68 10.86
C THR A 124 -4.67 3.76 12.19
N ASN A 125 -4.44 4.84 12.93
CA ASN A 125 -5.20 5.15 14.14
C ASN A 125 -6.64 5.57 13.82
N ASP A 126 -6.77 6.48 12.86
CA ASP A 126 -8.02 7.08 12.43
C ASP A 126 -7.97 7.45 10.94
N LEU A 127 -9.09 7.95 10.44
CA LEU A 127 -9.29 8.34 9.04
C LEU A 127 -9.65 9.83 8.91
N SER A 128 -9.27 10.65 9.89
CA SER A 128 -9.67 12.07 9.97
C SER A 128 -9.32 12.87 8.73
N ASN A 129 -8.18 12.53 8.12
CA ASN A 129 -7.64 13.22 6.96
C ASN A 129 -7.94 12.50 5.63
N ALA A 130 -8.62 11.34 5.67
CA ALA A 130 -8.94 10.61 4.46
C ALA A 130 -10.21 11.16 3.80
N SER A 131 -10.16 11.37 2.48
CA SER A 131 -11.35 11.78 1.73
C SER A 131 -12.41 10.66 1.72
N PRO A 132 -13.72 10.98 1.67
CA PRO A 132 -14.77 9.97 1.54
C PRO A 132 -14.59 9.05 0.33
N ALA A 133 -14.06 9.58 -0.78
CA ALA A 133 -13.77 8.81 -1.99
C ALA A 133 -12.64 7.80 -1.80
N THR A 134 -11.63 8.13 -0.98
CA THR A 134 -10.56 7.20 -0.61
C THR A 134 -11.13 6.08 0.25
N VAL A 135 -11.95 6.42 1.26
CA VAL A 135 -12.56 5.45 2.17
C VAL A 135 -13.52 4.51 1.44
N SER A 136 -14.31 5.01 0.49
CA SER A 136 -15.31 4.20 -0.22
C SER A 136 -14.70 3.13 -1.14
N ARG A 137 -13.42 3.23 -1.48
CA ARG A 137 -12.71 2.28 -2.36
C ARG A 137 -12.03 1.13 -1.60
N MET A 138 -12.06 1.16 -0.27
CA MET A 138 -11.35 0.21 0.57
C MET A 138 -12.30 -0.57 1.48
N GLY A 139 -11.99 -1.84 1.72
CA GLY A 139 -12.60 -2.59 2.82
C GLY A 139 -12.10 -2.05 4.16
N MET A 140 -12.95 -1.98 5.18
CA MET A 140 -12.60 -1.44 6.49
C MET A 140 -12.75 -2.49 7.59
N ILE A 141 -11.73 -2.61 8.44
CA ILE A 141 -11.75 -3.40 9.66
C ILE A 141 -11.53 -2.44 10.83
N LEU A 142 -12.48 -2.38 11.76
CA LEU A 142 -12.39 -1.56 12.96
C LEU A 142 -12.08 -2.43 14.16
N LEU A 143 -10.98 -2.14 14.86
CA LEU A 143 -10.64 -2.74 16.15
C LEU A 143 -10.97 -1.75 17.27
N ARG A 144 -11.80 -2.19 18.21
CA ARG A 144 -12.08 -1.49 19.46
C ARG A 144 -11.53 -2.32 20.62
N LEU A 145 -10.97 -1.64 21.60
CA LEU A 145 -10.63 -2.21 22.90
C LEU A 145 -11.82 -2.07 23.85
#